data_AF-A0AAE1LL04-F1
#
_entry.id   AF-A0AAE1LL04-F1
#
_cell.length_a   1.000
_cell.length_b   1.000
_cell.length_c   1.000
_cell.angle_alpha   90.00
_cell.angle_beta   90.00
_cell.angle_gamma   90.00
#
_symmetry.space_group_name_H-M   'P 1'
#
loop_
_entity.id
_entity.type
_entity.pdbx_description
1 polymer ?
#
loop_
_entity_poly.entity_id
_entity_poly.type
_entity_poly.pdbx_seq_one_letter_code
_entity_poly.pdbx_strand_id
1 'polypeptide(L)'
;MTVWILSNKDTMRGTAITFGVSPGVLFSHYAYLIEAIRESAAKYIQWPTPAEREETKRFFQLQSGYPGIVGAIDGTHIEITSPKEEKPAYVNRNAYSSITVQAVVDHKKLVCIF
;
A
#
# COMPACT_ATOMS: atom_id res chain seq x y z
N MET A 1 -3.37 -7.74 -17.22
CA MET A 1 -2.22 -6.88 -17.61
C MET A 1 -1.88 -5.87 -16.51
N THR A 2 -2.84 -5.07 -16.02
CA THR A 2 -2.56 -4.08 -14.96
C THR A 2 -2.03 -4.70 -13.66
N VAL A 3 -2.65 -5.78 -13.17
CA VAL A 3 -2.16 -6.51 -11.98
C VAL A 3 -0.73 -7.02 -12.20
N TRP A 4 -0.38 -7.46 -13.41
CA TRP A 4 0.98 -7.88 -13.73
C TRP A 4 1.98 -6.73 -13.55
N ILE A 5 1.67 -5.52 -14.04
CA ILE A 5 2.52 -4.33 -13.84
C ILE A 5 2.63 -3.96 -12.36
N LEU A 6 1.56 -4.12 -11.58
CA LEU A 6 1.60 -3.81 -10.16
C LEU A 6 2.41 -4.83 -9.35
N SER A 7 2.41 -6.09 -9.77
CA SER A 7 3.12 -7.17 -9.09
C SER A 7 4.56 -7.36 -9.55
N ASN A 8 4.91 -6.87 -10.75
CA ASN A 8 6.23 -7.05 -11.34
C ASN A 8 6.85 -5.68 -11.66
N LYS A 9 8.18 -5.54 -11.49
CA LYS A 9 8.92 -4.34 -11.90
C LYS A 9 9.14 -4.30 -13.43
N ASP A 10 8.11 -4.63 -14.22
CA ASP A 10 8.16 -4.63 -15.69
C ASP A 10 7.70 -3.28 -16.26
N THR A 11 8.14 -2.99 -17.48
CA THR A 11 7.77 -1.76 -18.18
C THR A 11 6.47 -1.92 -18.94
N MET A 12 5.74 -0.81 -19.18
CA MET A 12 4.55 -0.80 -20.03
C MET A 12 4.83 -1.41 -21.42
N ARG A 13 5.99 -1.12 -22.00
CA ARG A 13 6.37 -1.69 -23.30
C ARG A 13 6.57 -3.21 -23.22
N GLY A 14 7.34 -3.68 -22.23
CA GLY A 14 7.60 -5.11 -22.03
C GLY A 14 6.32 -5.90 -21.79
N THR A 15 5.48 -5.41 -20.89
CA THR A 15 4.17 -6.00 -20.62
C THR A 15 3.27 -5.97 -21.86
N ALA A 16 3.23 -4.88 -22.63
CA ALA A 16 2.41 -4.82 -23.84
C ALA A 16 2.79 -5.89 -24.86
N ILE A 17 4.10 -6.13 -25.05
CA ILE A 17 4.62 -7.21 -25.90
C ILE A 17 4.20 -8.58 -25.35
N THR A 18 4.40 -8.83 -24.05
CA THR A 18 4.05 -10.10 -23.39
C THR A 18 2.57 -10.46 -23.55
N PHE A 19 1.69 -9.48 -23.49
CA PHE A 19 0.25 -9.67 -23.61
C PHE A 19 -0.30 -9.44 -25.03
N GLY A 20 0.56 -9.17 -26.02
CA GLY A 20 0.16 -8.99 -27.42
C GLY A 20 -0.75 -7.78 -27.68
N VAL A 21 -0.61 -6.71 -26.90
CA VAL A 21 -1.41 -5.48 -27.03
C VAL A 21 -0.54 -4.27 -27.35
N SER A 22 -1.15 -3.17 -27.81
CA SER A 22 -0.41 -1.91 -27.94
C SER A 22 -0.17 -1.28 -26.55
N PRO A 23 0.94 -0.54 -26.34
CA PRO A 23 1.20 0.15 -25.08
C PRO A 23 0.10 1.15 -24.69
N GLY A 24 -0.58 1.77 -25.68
CA GLY A 24 -1.70 2.68 -25.42
C GLY A 24 -2.90 1.98 -24.81
N VAL A 25 -3.29 0.82 -25.36
CA VAL A 25 -4.38 0.00 -24.80
C VAL A 25 -4.04 -0.45 -23.38
N LEU A 26 -2.81 -0.90 -23.16
CA LEU A 26 -2.33 -1.29 -21.83
C LEU A 26 -2.42 -0.14 -20.83
N PHE A 27 -1.97 1.06 -21.22
CA PHE A 27 -2.04 2.25 -20.38
C PHE A 27 -3.48 2.63 -20.02
N SER A 28 -4.42 2.58 -20.97
CA SER A 28 -5.83 2.88 -20.70
C SER A 28 -6.42 1.90 -19.67
N HIS A 29 -6.13 0.60 -19.78
CA HIS A 29 -6.58 -0.39 -18.80
C HIS A 29 -5.87 -0.24 -17.45
N TYR A 30 -4.59 0.16 -17.47
CA TYR A 30 -3.86 0.48 -16.25
C TYR A 30 -4.53 1.63 -15.51
N ALA A 31 -4.69 2.79 -16.16
CA ALA A 31 -5.28 3.99 -15.55
C ALA A 31 -6.68 3.73 -15.01
N TYR A 32 -7.54 3.05 -15.78
CA TYR A 32 -8.89 2.69 -15.35
C TYR A 32 -8.89 1.83 -14.07
N LEU A 33 -8.07 0.79 -14.01
CA LEU A 33 -8.05 -0.09 -12.84
C LEU A 33 -7.44 0.60 -11.61
N ILE A 34 -6.42 1.44 -11.80
CA ILE A 34 -5.86 2.23 -10.69
C ILE A 34 -6.93 3.14 -10.09
N GLU A 35 -7.72 3.81 -10.93
CA GLU A 35 -8.84 4.65 -10.46
C GLU A 35 -9.84 3.83 -9.65
N ALA A 36 -10.29 2.69 -10.18
CA ALA A 36 -11.26 1.82 -9.51
C ALA A 36 -10.74 1.27 -8.16
N ILE A 37 -9.44 0.93 -8.09
CA ILE A 37 -8.79 0.53 -6.83
C ILE A 37 -8.76 1.70 -5.85
N ARG A 38 -8.43 2.90 -6.33
CA ARG A 38 -8.35 4.10 -5.49
C ARG A 38 -9.72 4.49 -4.93
N GLU A 39 -10.78 4.38 -5.72
CA GLU A 39 -12.16 4.57 -5.28
C GLU A 39 -12.58 3.52 -4.22
N SER A 40 -12.09 2.29 -4.37
CA SER A 40 -12.33 1.22 -3.40
C SER A 40 -11.50 1.36 -2.12
N ALA A 41 -10.45 2.18 -2.11
CA ALA A 41 -9.51 2.29 -1.00
C ALA A 41 -10.21 2.63 0.32
N ALA A 42 -11.19 3.54 0.30
CA ALA A 42 -11.94 3.95 1.49
C ALA A 42 -12.76 2.81 2.12
N LYS A 43 -13.03 1.71 1.41
CA LYS A 43 -13.70 0.53 1.94
C LYS A 43 -12.75 -0.36 2.74
N TYR A 44 -11.48 -0.38 2.38
CA TYR A 44 -10.48 -1.31 2.95
C TYR A 44 -9.49 -0.62 3.90
N ILE A 45 -9.24 0.67 3.69
CA ILE A 45 -8.36 1.50 4.49
C ILE A 45 -9.22 2.37 5.38
N GLN A 46 -9.52 1.88 6.58
CA GLN A 46 -10.40 2.55 7.53
C GLN A 46 -9.81 2.50 8.92
N TRP A 47 -9.91 3.61 9.65
CA TRP A 47 -9.59 3.62 11.07
C TRP A 47 -10.66 2.85 11.85
N PRO A 48 -10.28 1.90 12.72
CA PRO A 48 -11.25 1.08 13.44
C PRO A 48 -12.13 1.94 14.35
N THR A 49 -13.41 1.59 14.37
CA THR A 49 -14.40 2.18 15.27
C THR A 49 -14.00 1.95 16.73
N PRO A 50 -14.56 2.72 17.69
CA PRO A 50 -14.32 2.48 19.11
C PRO A 50 -14.60 1.02 19.53
N ALA A 51 -15.67 0.41 18.99
CA ALA A 51 -16.02 -0.98 19.29
C ALA A 51 -14.98 -1.99 18.77
N GLU A 52 -14.52 -1.83 17.53
CA GLU A 52 -13.48 -2.69 16.93
C GLU A 52 -12.13 -2.57 17.65
N ARG A 53 -11.82 -1.37 18.16
CA ARG A 53 -10.62 -1.16 18.99
C ARG A 53 -10.71 -1.89 20.33
N GLU A 54 -11.87 -1.89 20.99
CA GLU A 54 -12.06 -2.68 22.22
C GLU A 54 -11.97 -4.19 21.98
N GLU A 55 -12.50 -4.68 20.87
CA GLU A 55 -12.36 -6.07 20.46
C GLU A 55 -10.87 -6.43 20.24
N THR A 56 -10.14 -5.56 19.54
CA THR A 56 -8.71 -5.75 19.29
C THR A 56 -7.89 -5.71 20.57
N LYS A 57 -8.19 -4.80 21.50
CA LYS A 57 -7.58 -4.77 22.84
C LYS A 57 -7.78 -6.08 23.58
N ARG A 58 -9.01 -6.61 23.58
CA ARG A 58 -9.31 -7.88 24.25
C ARG A 58 -8.55 -9.03 23.60
N PHE A 59 -8.51 -9.08 22.28
CA PHE A 59 -7.77 -10.11 21.55
C PHE A 59 -6.28 -10.10 21.93
N PHE A 60 -5.61 -8.95 21.82
CA PHE A 60 -4.19 -8.86 22.12
C PHE A 60 -3.88 -9.07 23.61
N GLN A 61 -4.73 -8.59 24.53
CA GLN A 61 -4.60 -8.91 25.96
C GLN A 61 -4.61 -10.41 26.21
N LEU A 62 -5.47 -11.17 25.53
CA LEU A 62 -5.54 -12.63 25.66
C LEU A 62 -4.34 -13.34 25.04
N GLN A 63 -3.81 -12.82 23.92
CA GLN A 63 -2.70 -13.46 23.21
C GLN A 63 -1.31 -13.12 23.78
N SER A 64 -1.08 -11.87 24.18
CA SER A 64 0.23 -11.38 24.62
C SER A 64 0.31 -11.06 26.11
N GLY A 65 -0.83 -10.93 26.80
CA GLY A 65 -0.88 -10.47 28.20
C GLY A 65 -0.76 -8.95 28.36
N TYR A 66 -0.53 -8.20 27.28
CA TYR A 66 -0.34 -6.74 27.32
C TYR A 66 -1.64 -5.98 27.10
N PRO A 67 -2.02 -5.07 28.03
CA PRO A 67 -3.26 -4.31 27.92
C PRO A 67 -3.17 -3.15 26.94
N GLY A 68 -4.32 -2.82 26.36
CA GLY A 68 -4.50 -1.57 25.61
C GLY A 68 -4.01 -1.58 24.16
N ILE A 69 -3.54 -2.72 23.63
CA ILE A 69 -3.10 -2.83 22.24
C ILE A 69 -4.30 -2.73 21.28
N VAL A 70 -4.36 -1.66 20.49
CA VAL A 70 -5.45 -1.42 19.51
C VAL A 70 -5.09 -1.83 18.08
N GLY A 71 -3.87 -2.31 17.86
CA GLY A 71 -3.35 -2.73 16.56
C GLY A 71 -1.83 -2.89 16.60
N ALA A 72 -1.28 -3.57 15.61
CA ALA A 72 0.16 -3.67 15.36
C ALA A 72 0.55 -2.69 14.24
N ILE A 73 1.61 -1.92 14.45
CA ILE A 73 2.11 -0.96 13.46
C ILE A 73 3.39 -1.48 12.82
N ASP A 74 3.51 -1.31 11.50
CA ASP A 74 4.76 -1.51 10.77
C ASP A 74 4.87 -0.49 9.62
N GLY A 75 6.07 -0.27 9.11
CA GLY A 75 6.34 0.67 8.04
C GLY A 75 7.28 0.11 6.99
N THR A 76 7.07 0.49 5.73
CA THR A 76 7.93 0.09 4.62
C THR A 76 8.27 1.27 3.73
N HIS A 77 9.41 1.18 3.04
CA HIS A 77 9.82 2.15 2.04
C HIS A 77 9.33 1.70 0.66
N ILE A 78 8.54 2.55 0.00
CA ILE A 78 8.17 2.37 -1.40
C ILE A 78 9.13 3.18 -2.24
N GLU A 79 9.92 2.50 -3.06
CA GLU A 79 10.83 3.11 -4.02
C GLU A 79 10.05 4.00 -5.00
N ILE A 80 10.52 5.23 -5.19
CA ILE A 80 9.92 6.18 -6.13
C ILE A 80 10.98 6.78 -7.04
N THR A 81 10.55 7.19 -8.23
CA THR A 81 11.34 8.12 -9.03
C THR A 81 11.44 9.43 -8.26
N SER A 82 12.68 9.88 -7.97
CA SER A 82 12.91 11.11 -7.22
C SER A 82 12.14 12.28 -7.86
N PRO A 83 11.39 13.06 -7.08
CA PRO A 83 10.85 14.32 -7.56
C PRO A 83 11.99 15.24 -8.02
N LYS A 84 11.70 16.10 -9.00
CA LYS A 84 12.68 17.06 -9.52
C LYS A 84 13.05 18.10 -8.46
N GLU A 85 12.08 18.47 -7.64
CA GLU A 85 12.21 19.41 -6.53
C GLU A 85 12.45 18.62 -5.24
N GLU A 86 13.25 19.18 -4.32
CA GLU A 86 13.50 18.60 -3.00
C GLU A 86 14.00 17.14 -3.00
N LYS A 87 14.73 16.71 -4.04
CA LYS A 87 15.30 15.36 -4.15
C LYS A 87 15.96 14.83 -2.85
N PRO A 88 16.74 15.63 -2.08
CA PRO A 88 17.32 15.17 -0.82
C PRO A 88 16.29 14.73 0.23
N ALA A 89 15.08 15.28 0.22
CA ALA A 89 14.01 14.94 1.18
C ALA A 89 13.49 13.51 1.01
N TYR A 90 13.68 12.91 -0.17
CA TYR A 90 13.21 11.57 -0.49
C TYR A 90 14.31 10.52 -0.43
N VAL A 91 15.57 10.90 -0.18
CA VAL A 91 16.69 9.95 -0.07
C VAL A 91 16.66 9.29 1.31
N ASN A 92 16.50 7.97 1.32
CA ASN A 92 16.52 7.21 2.56
C ASN A 92 17.95 6.85 3.02
N ARG A 93 18.05 6.16 4.16
CA ARG A 93 19.33 5.69 4.73
C ARG A 93 20.15 4.79 3.81
N ASN A 94 19.51 4.14 2.83
CA ASN A 94 20.13 3.25 1.86
C ASN A 94 20.50 3.98 0.55
N ALA A 95 20.51 5.31 0.56
CA ALA A 95 20.91 6.18 -0.55
C ALA A 95 20.05 6.05 -1.83
N TYR A 96 18.79 5.61 -1.73
CA TYR A 96 17.82 5.64 -2.84
C TYR A 96 16.56 6.44 -2.48
N SER A 97 15.81 6.87 -3.51
CA SER A 97 14.59 7.65 -3.30
C SER A 97 13.39 6.77 -2.98
N SER A 98 12.69 7.09 -1.89
CA SER A 98 11.51 6.35 -1.44
C SER A 98 10.58 7.22 -0.61
N ILE A 99 9.31 6.83 -0.56
CA ILE A 99 8.35 7.32 0.44
C ILE A 99 8.16 6.27 1.52
N THR A 100 7.98 6.70 2.76
CA THR A 100 7.59 5.80 3.86
C THR A 100 6.09 5.62 3.84
N VAL A 101 5.63 4.37 3.93
CA VAL A 101 4.23 4.02 4.13
C VAL A 101 4.13 3.31 5.46
N GLN A 102 3.24 3.75 6.35
CA GLN A 102 2.99 3.08 7.62
C GLN A 102 1.60 2.47 7.61
N ALA A 103 1.47 1.29 8.21
CA ALA A 103 0.20 0.62 8.31
C ALA A 103 -0.04 0.10 9.73
N VAL A 104 -1.26 0.29 10.22
CA VAL A 104 -1.74 -0.32 11.47
C VAL A 104 -2.71 -1.43 11.12
N VAL A 105 -2.47 -2.62 11.65
CA VAL A 105 -3.29 -3.80 11.42
C VAL A 105 -3.91 -4.33 12.70
N ASP A 106 -5.17 -4.74 12.62
CA ASP A 106 -5.84 -5.44 13.72
C ASP A 106 -5.74 -6.96 13.57
N HIS A 107 -6.34 -7.69 14.52
CA HIS A 107 -6.40 -9.15 14.52
C HIS A 107 -7.24 -9.75 13.38
N LYS A 108 -8.07 -8.94 12.71
CA LYS A 108 -8.88 -9.31 11.53
C LYS A 108 -8.21 -8.94 10.22
N LYS A 109 -6.98 -8.41 10.27
CA LYS A 109 -6.20 -7.93 9.11
C LYS A 109 -6.82 -6.71 8.42
N LEU A 110 -7.65 -5.94 9.13
CA LEU A 110 -8.07 -4.61 8.66
C LEU A 110 -6.87 -3.68 8.79
N VAL A 111 -6.66 -2.84 7.77
CA VAL A 111 -5.47 -2.01 7.62
C VAL A 111 -5.86 -0.55 7.64
N CYS A 112 -5.18 0.25 8.44
CA CYS A 112 -5.16 1.70 8.33
C CYS A 112 -3.80 2.12 7.76
N ILE A 113 -3.74 3.11 6.88
CA ILE A 113 -2.48 3.61 6.33
C ILE A 113 -2.27 5.06 6.76
N PHE A 114 -1.04 5.39 7.18
CA PHE A 114 -0.57 6.73 7.54
C PHE A 114 0.62 7.14 6.69
#